data_AF-A0AAD5QGJ4-F1
#
_entry.id   AF-A0AAD5QGJ4-F1
#
_cell.length_a   1.000
_cell.length_b   1.000
_cell.length_c   1.000
_cell.angle_alpha   90.00
_cell.angle_beta   90.00
_cell.angle_gamma   90.00
#
_symmetry.space_group_name_H-M   'P 1'
#
loop_
_entity.id
_entity.type
_entity.pdbx_description
1 polymer ?
#
loop_
_entity_poly.entity_id
_entity_poly.type
_entity_poly.pdbx_seq_one_letter_code
_entity_poly.pdbx_strand_id
1 'polypeptide(L)'
;MYIPVSPYLPTLPLEIRFLVPDGKLINNCGYLADFQHKYCAFDNDNFKAERLRNPMANQISDDTFELSVGSYLQSAYRFRIGFTTESCFSSEDHLHGGFEEYNLIFYRTCAPTATATNAPSV
;
A
#
# COMPACT_ATOMS: atom_id res chain seq x y z
N MET A 1 -8.14 -0.36 -8.68
CA MET A 1 -7.15 0.07 -9.71
C MET A 1 -5.91 -0.80 -9.60
N TYR A 2 -5.42 -1.31 -10.73
CA TYR A 2 -4.19 -2.08 -10.83
C TYR A 2 -3.04 -1.17 -11.21
N ILE A 3 -1.98 -1.14 -10.40
CA ILE A 3 -0.85 -0.25 -10.58
C ILE A 3 0.42 -1.11 -10.75
N PRO A 4 0.91 -1.27 -11.99
CA PRO A 4 2.19 -1.93 -12.21
C PRO A 4 3.31 -1.02 -11.71
N VAL A 5 4.25 -1.60 -10.99
CA VAL A 5 5.43 -0.90 -10.48
C VAL A 5 6.67 -1.48 -11.14
N SER A 6 7.64 -0.62 -11.45
CA SER A 6 8.90 -1.04 -12.05
C SER A 6 9.58 -2.12 -11.21
N PRO A 7 10.10 -3.19 -11.84
CA PRO A 7 11.00 -4.15 -11.20
C PRO A 7 12.11 -3.51 -10.37
N TYR A 8 12.63 -2.37 -10.84
CA TYR A 8 13.76 -1.64 -10.27
C TYR A 8 13.37 -0.64 -9.18
N LEU A 9 12.08 -0.55 -8.81
CA LEU A 9 11.71 0.30 -7.67
C LEU A 9 12.47 -0.22 -6.44
N PRO A 10 13.19 0.64 -5.70
CA PRO A 10 13.83 0.19 -4.46
C PRO A 10 12.79 -0.26 -3.44
N THR A 11 13.23 -0.88 -2.37
CA THR A 11 12.41 -1.34 -1.24
C THR A 11 11.99 -0.17 -0.36
N LEU A 12 11.46 0.89 -0.97
CA LEU A 12 11.04 2.12 -0.29
C LEU A 12 9.51 2.22 -0.30
N PRO A 13 8.91 2.83 0.73
CA PRO A 13 7.50 3.19 0.70
C PRO A 13 7.17 4.12 -0.46
N LEU A 14 5.92 4.08 -0.92
CA LEU A 14 5.39 5.00 -1.91
C LEU A 14 4.48 6.01 -1.24
N GLU A 15 4.73 7.29 -1.48
CA GLU A 15 3.81 8.36 -1.11
C GLU A 15 2.71 8.48 -2.17
N ILE A 16 1.45 8.53 -1.72
CA ILE A 16 0.29 8.70 -2.58
C ILE A 16 -0.57 9.82 -2.02
N ARG A 17 -0.91 10.76 -2.91
CA ARG A 17 -1.82 11.85 -2.61
C ARG A 17 -3.14 11.67 -3.35
N PHE A 18 -4.26 11.79 -2.63
CA PHE A 18 -5.59 11.77 -3.20
C PHE A 18 -6.08 13.19 -3.47
N LEU A 19 -6.52 13.45 -4.70
CA LEU A 19 -7.24 14.68 -5.01
C LEU A 19 -8.74 14.39 -4.81
N VAL A 20 -9.25 14.81 -3.65
CA VAL A 20 -10.63 14.54 -3.22
C VAL A 20 -11.49 15.77 -3.47
N PRO A 21 -12.74 15.62 -3.98
CA PRO A 21 -13.66 16.74 -4.12
C PRO A 21 -13.97 17.43 -2.78
N ASP A 22 -14.21 18.73 -2.82
CA ASP A 22 -14.59 19.51 -1.63
C ASP A 22 -15.79 18.90 -0.90
N GLY A 23 -15.70 18.83 0.43
CA GLY A 23 -16.74 18.26 1.30
C GLY A 23 -16.72 16.73 1.42
N LYS A 24 -15.85 16.02 0.67
CA LYS A 24 -15.57 14.60 0.89
C LYS A 24 -14.27 14.41 1.66
N LEU A 25 -14.17 13.28 2.36
CA LEU A 25 -13.05 12.85 3.19
C LEU A 25 -12.55 11.49 2.69
N ILE A 26 -11.23 11.32 2.67
CA ILE A 26 -10.56 10.05 2.38
C ILE A 26 -10.26 9.33 3.69
N ASN A 27 -10.68 8.08 3.80
CA ASN A 27 -10.41 7.23 4.96
C ASN A 27 -9.56 6.03 4.53
N ASN A 28 -8.49 5.79 5.26
CA ASN A 28 -7.65 4.61 5.14
C ASN A 28 -8.29 3.44 5.88
N CYS A 29 -8.80 2.45 5.13
CA CYS A 29 -9.48 1.28 5.69
C CYS A 29 -8.57 0.05 5.74
N GLY A 30 -7.26 0.26 5.68
CA GLY A 30 -6.22 -0.76 5.83
C GLY A 30 -5.96 -1.57 4.57
N TYR A 31 -5.42 -2.78 4.76
CA TYR A 31 -5.18 -3.72 3.67
C TYR A 31 -6.48 -4.39 3.22
N LEU A 32 -6.51 -4.84 1.97
CA LEU A 32 -7.65 -5.60 1.44
C LEU A 32 -7.58 -7.07 1.91
N ALA A 33 -8.40 -7.48 2.88
CA ALA A 33 -8.27 -8.76 3.58
C ALA A 33 -8.32 -10.02 2.67
N ASP A 34 -9.14 -9.98 1.63
CA ASP A 34 -9.32 -11.11 0.69
C ASP A 34 -8.27 -11.13 -0.43
N PHE A 35 -7.29 -10.23 -0.39
CA PHE A 35 -6.19 -10.19 -1.35
C PHE A 35 -5.00 -11.01 -0.86
N GLN A 36 -4.38 -11.77 -1.76
CA GLN A 36 -3.17 -12.53 -1.42
C GLN A 36 -1.95 -11.61 -1.40
N HIS A 37 -1.55 -11.07 -0.25
CA HIS A 37 -0.30 -10.29 -0.16
C HIS A 37 0.93 -11.21 -0.21
N LYS A 38 1.97 -10.81 -0.94
CA LYS A 38 3.24 -11.55 -0.99
C LYS A 38 4.37 -10.60 -0.62
N TYR A 39 5.03 -10.88 0.50
CA TYR A 39 6.19 -10.12 0.97
C TYR A 39 7.44 -10.47 0.16
N CYS A 40 8.36 -9.52 -0.02
CA CYS A 40 9.67 -9.77 -0.60
C CYS A 40 10.64 -10.23 0.49
N ALA A 41 11.07 -11.49 0.44
CA ALA A 41 12.14 -11.99 1.31
C ALA A 41 13.50 -11.45 0.82
N PHE A 42 14.02 -10.42 1.48
CA PHE A 42 15.40 -9.97 1.28
C PHE A 42 16.30 -10.73 2.25
N ASP A 43 17.40 -11.31 1.77
CA ASP A 43 18.35 -12.10 2.55
C ASP A 43 19.12 -11.25 3.56
N ASN A 44 18.46 -10.89 4.67
CA ASN A 44 19.02 -10.66 6.00
C ASN A 44 17.88 -10.12 6.88
N ASP A 45 17.29 -11.00 7.70
CA ASP A 45 17.28 -10.78 9.15
C ASP A 45 16.41 -11.83 9.84
N ASN A 46 17.09 -12.64 10.65
CA ASN A 46 16.53 -13.25 11.85
C ASN A 46 16.08 -12.14 12.82
N PHE A 47 14.99 -11.43 12.58
CA PHE A 47 14.34 -10.62 13.62
C PHE A 47 12.88 -10.29 13.24
N LYS A 48 11.93 -10.96 13.89
CA LYS A 48 10.50 -10.55 14.04
C LYS A 48 9.61 -10.48 12.77
N ALA A 49 9.85 -11.35 11.79
CA ALA A 49 9.09 -11.42 10.53
C ALA A 49 7.60 -11.87 10.66
N GLU A 50 7.04 -12.05 11.86
CA GLU A 50 5.60 -12.28 12.03
C GLU A 50 4.78 -10.98 12.07
N ARG A 51 5.40 -9.82 12.37
CA ARG A 51 4.66 -8.56 12.60
C ARG A 51 4.34 -7.76 11.33
N LEU A 52 4.78 -8.18 10.14
CA LEU A 52 4.61 -7.45 8.87
C LEU A 52 4.05 -8.34 7.75
N ARG A 53 3.02 -9.16 8.02
CA ARG A 53 2.38 -9.94 6.95
C ARG A 53 1.45 -9.11 6.05
N ASN A 54 0.89 -8.04 6.59
CA ASN A 54 -0.09 -7.23 5.89
C ASN A 54 0.50 -5.85 5.56
N PRO A 55 0.29 -5.34 4.34
CA PRO A 55 0.79 -4.03 3.96
C PRO A 55 0.12 -2.94 4.79
N MET A 56 0.86 -1.86 5.04
CA MET A 56 0.38 -0.73 5.83
C MET A 56 0.35 0.54 4.98
N ALA A 57 -0.71 1.31 5.17
CA ALA A 57 -0.79 2.70 4.74
C ALA A 57 -0.75 3.57 6.00
N ASN A 58 0.23 4.46 6.10
CA ASN A 58 0.35 5.44 7.19
C ASN A 58 -0.09 6.79 6.66
N GLN A 59 -0.97 7.49 7.38
CA GLN A 59 -1.37 8.84 6.99
C GLN A 59 -0.28 9.83 7.39
N ILE A 60 0.21 10.63 6.44
CA ILE A 60 1.21 11.68 6.68
C ILE A 60 0.52 13.07 6.72
N SER A 61 -0.48 13.28 5.87
CA SER A 61 -1.35 14.46 5.85
C SER A 61 -2.80 14.05 5.55
N ASP A 62 -3.74 15.01 5.59
CA ASP A 62 -5.18 14.77 5.38
C ASP A 62 -5.48 13.91 4.13
N ASP A 63 -4.75 14.15 3.06
CA ASP A 63 -4.92 13.58 1.72
C ASP A 63 -3.70 12.78 1.23
N THR A 64 -2.65 12.61 2.07
CA THR A 64 -1.39 11.96 1.69
C THR A 64 -1.05 10.78 2.60
N PHE A 65 -0.71 9.66 1.97
CA PHE A 65 -0.43 8.39 2.64
C PHE A 65 0.89 7.78 2.18
N GLU A 66 1.64 7.23 3.12
CA GLU A 66 2.81 6.40 2.87
C GLU A 66 2.40 4.92 2.84
N LEU A 67 2.62 4.25 1.71
CA LEU A 67 2.27 2.86 1.52
C LEU A 67 3.53 1.99 1.51
N SER A 68 3.52 0.90 2.27
CA SER A 68 4.62 -0.06 2.37
C SER A 68 4.86 -0.90 1.10
N VAL A 69 4.54 -0.41 -0.10
CA VAL A 69 4.54 -1.17 -1.37
C VAL A 69 5.91 -1.79 -1.66
N GLY A 70 6.99 -1.07 -1.32
CA GLY A 70 8.35 -1.49 -1.56
C GLY A 70 8.72 -2.84 -0.94
N SER A 71 8.03 -3.27 0.13
CA SER A 71 8.31 -4.53 0.82
C SER A 71 7.56 -5.74 0.26
N TYR A 72 6.71 -5.56 -0.76
CA TYR A 72 5.82 -6.62 -1.26
C TYR A 72 5.97 -6.84 -2.77
N LEU A 73 5.95 -8.11 -3.19
CA LEU A 73 5.77 -8.51 -4.59
C LEU A 73 4.37 -8.10 -5.09
N GLN A 74 3.35 -8.36 -4.27
CA GLN A 74 1.99 -7.89 -4.52
C GLN A 74 1.34 -7.44 -3.22
N SER A 75 0.71 -6.27 -3.25
CA SER A 75 0.03 -5.68 -2.10
C SER A 75 -1.25 -4.96 -2.50
N ALA A 76 -2.22 -4.93 -1.60
CA ALA A 76 -3.50 -4.26 -1.83
C ALA A 76 -3.94 -3.47 -0.61
N TYR A 77 -4.41 -2.25 -0.87
CA TYR A 77 -4.81 -1.24 0.09
C TYR A 77 -6.23 -0.78 -0.22
N ARG A 78 -7.02 -0.54 0.82
CA ARG A 78 -8.42 -0.15 0.72
C ARG A 78 -8.61 1.24 1.30
N PHE A 79 -9.14 2.13 0.48
CA PHE A 79 -9.52 3.46 0.87
C PHE A 79 -11.00 3.68 0.58
N ARG A 80 -11.64 4.58 1.32
CA ARG A 80 -13.02 4.97 1.08
C ARG A 80 -13.13 6.48 1.08
N ILE A 81 -13.85 7.02 0.10
CA ILE A 81 -14.12 8.46 0.00
C ILE A 81 -15.60 8.69 0.28
N GLY A 82 -15.91 9.49 1.30
CA GLY A 82 -17.30 9.76 1.68
C GLY A 82 -17.43 11.07 2.47
N PHE A 83 -18.60 11.33 3.04
CA PHE A 83 -18.85 12.55 3.82
C PHE A 83 -18.49 12.43 5.31
N THR A 84 -18.09 11.24 5.75
CA THR A 84 -17.88 10.89 7.16
C THR A 84 -16.54 10.20 7.35
N THR A 85 -15.94 10.34 8.52
CA THR A 85 -14.73 9.61 8.92
C THR A 85 -14.99 8.12 9.24
N GLU A 86 -16.26 7.74 9.42
CA GLU A 86 -16.66 6.37 9.79
C GLU A 86 -16.90 5.45 8.58
N SER A 87 -16.48 5.87 7.39
CA SER A 87 -16.79 5.13 6.15
C SER A 87 -16.16 3.73 6.14
N CYS A 88 -15.11 3.46 6.91
CA CYS A 88 -14.49 2.14 7.01
C CYS A 88 -15.33 1.12 7.82
N PHE A 89 -16.25 1.59 8.67
CA PHE A 89 -17.09 0.74 9.52
C PHE A 89 -18.54 0.65 9.05
N SER A 90 -18.91 1.48 8.07
CA SER A 90 -20.26 1.53 7.51
C SER A 90 -20.45 0.46 6.43
N SER A 91 -21.61 -0.20 6.43
CA SER A 91 -22.11 -0.99 5.29
C SER A 91 -22.85 -0.06 4.32
N GLU A 92 -22.85 -0.41 3.02
CA GLU A 92 -23.48 0.41 1.97
C GLU A 92 -25.00 0.59 2.17
N ASP A 93 -25.64 -0.33 2.90
CA ASP A 93 -27.10 -0.37 3.07
C ASP A 93 -27.68 0.73 3.97
N HIS A 94 -26.85 1.46 4.72
CA HIS A 94 -27.33 2.34 5.81
C HIS A 94 -27.24 3.84 5.57
N LEU A 95 -26.58 4.33 4.51
CA LEU A 95 -26.44 5.77 4.29
C LEU A 95 -26.82 6.19 2.86
N HIS A 96 -27.82 7.06 2.73
CA HIS A 96 -28.15 7.82 1.51
C HIS A 96 -27.06 8.85 1.08
N GLY A 97 -25.83 8.66 1.57
CA GLY A 97 -24.62 9.38 1.20
C GLY A 97 -23.48 8.37 1.17
N GLY A 98 -23.52 7.49 0.17
CA GLY A 98 -22.60 6.37 0.00
C GLY A 98 -21.13 6.81 -0.04
N PHE A 99 -20.26 5.94 0.47
CA PHE A 99 -18.83 6.07 0.22
C PHE A 99 -18.49 5.41 -1.12
N GLU A 100 -17.43 5.88 -1.76
CA GLU A 100 -16.82 5.24 -2.90
C GLU A 100 -15.58 4.47 -2.41
N GLU A 101 -15.53 3.17 -2.65
CA GLU A 101 -14.39 2.34 -2.28
C GLU A 101 -13.33 2.31 -3.38
N TYR A 102 -12.08 2.62 -3.01
CA TYR A 102 -10.92 2.62 -3.88
C TYR A 102 -9.90 1.61 -3.38
N ASN A 103 -9.78 0.51 -4.13
CA ASN A 103 -8.79 -0.53 -3.89
C ASN A 103 -7.55 -0.26 -4.76
N LEU A 104 -6.41 0.05 -4.14
CA LEU A 104 -5.13 0.23 -4.82
C LEU A 104 -4.35 -1.07 -4.73
N ILE A 105 -4.07 -1.68 -5.88
CA ILE A 105 -3.40 -2.98 -5.95
C ILE A 105 -2.10 -2.82 -6.72
N PHE A 106 -0.99 -3.13 -6.07
CA PHE A 106 0.36 -3.00 -6.60
C PHE A 106 0.95 -4.37 -6.90
N TYR A 107 1.60 -4.48 -8.06
CA TYR A 107 2.40 -5.64 -8.45
C TYR A 107 3.79 -5.18 -8.86
N ARG A 108 4.80 -5.91 -8.42
CA ARG A 108 6.20 -5.70 -8.77
C ARG A 108 6.96 -7.03 -8.73
N THR A 109 8.22 -6.99 -9.16
CA THR A 109 9.20 -8.02 -8.84
C THR A 109 10.08 -7.55 -7.68
N CYS A 110 10.52 -8.45 -6.82
CA CYS A 110 11.56 -8.17 -5.85
C CYS A 110 12.89 -8.16 -6.61
N ALA A 111 13.46 -6.98 -6.87
CA ALA A 111 14.81 -6.93 -7.42
C ALA A 111 15.78 -7.56 -6.42
N PRO A 112 16.80 -8.32 -6.88
CA PRO A 112 17.91 -8.70 -6.01
C PRO A 112 18.48 -7.41 -5.40
N THR A 113 18.90 -7.47 -4.13
CA THR A 113 19.77 -6.43 -3.59
C THR A 113 20.89 -6.22 -4.59
N ALA A 114 21.19 -4.96 -4.95
CA ALA A 114 22.33 -4.64 -5.79
C ALA A 114 23.57 -5.14 -5.06
N THR A 115 23.96 -6.39 -5.29
CA THR A 115 25.22 -6.93 -4.85
C THR A 115 26.26 -6.02 -5.46
N ALA A 116 27.05 -5.42 -4.58
CA ALA A 116 28.19 -4.60 -4.92
C ALA A 116 28.83 -5.17 -6.19
N THR A 117 28.84 -4.35 -7.23
CA THR A 117 29.46 -4.61 -8.51
C THR A 117 30.79 -5.32 -8.23
N ASN A 118 30.87 -6.62 -8.54
CA ASN A 118 32.14 -7.32 -8.61
C ASN A 118 32.92 -6.66 -9.75
N ALA A 119 33.62 -5.57 -9.44
CA ALA A 119 34.64 -5.03 -10.31
C ALA A 119 35.74 -6.09 -10.39
N PRO A 120 36.12 -6.56 -11.58
CA PRO A 120 37.31 -7.37 -11.72
C PRO A 120 38.50 -6.48 -11.35
N SER A 121 39.21 -6.83 -10.28
CA SER A 121 40.53 -6.28 -10.01
C SER A 121 41.48 -6.79 -11.10
N VAL A 122 41.93 -5.86 -11.95
CA VAL A 122 43.03 -6.04 -12.91
C VAL A 122 44.35 -6.18 -12.16
#